data_AF-A0A958RSU3-F1
#
_entry.id   AF-A0A958RSU3-F1
#
_cell.length_a   1.000
_cell.length_b   1.000
_cell.length_c   1.000
_cell.angle_alpha   90.00
_cell.angle_beta   90.00
_cell.angle_gamma   90.00
#
_symmetry.space_group_name_H-M   'P 1'
#
loop_
_entity.id
_entity.type
_entity.pdbx_description
1 polymer ?
#
loop_
_entity_poly.entity_id
_entity_poly.type
_entity_poly.pdbx_seq_one_letter_code
_entity_poly.pdbx_strand_id
1 'polypeptide(L)'
;MDYLDLNVKAANFNKMKVITKRKVNYQILSQEILTELRGGLSQRELSQLLGFSFNQVGKWESGATKIKWNDFLLICEKLNVPLTNYFSYYFNRPIETIDLNNISSSILASFSTVDLNNKDVLKILKKWAAHKSQIYLIDFLKILDSYPSSLFAWLMLFVDCSKIDSIKQQYNHFNNCMDAVADNPLLIYVNAALKVNEYQMLKEHDELILAKHACIQVSHLKKSLNILLDLGIIHYDGKKYHPCKFDFSFSNLKHRKLRKFHKYCTVLAGDGYPLTPMPIDTYRDVNISSTSSRVNAISKEASDKIGKLIAKFHNEVTDVIQNDHGIKNNVQIILLHSFSSCLLNNIDTQKLIDLCDTDKLPK
;
A
#
# COMPACT_ATOMS: atom_id res chain seq x y z
N MET A 1 -9.79 -35.62 9.04
CA MET A 1 -9.18 -34.66 8.10
C MET A 1 -8.57 -35.48 6.99
N ASP A 2 -9.20 -35.48 5.82
CA ASP A 2 -8.90 -36.42 4.74
C ASP A 2 -7.60 -36.10 4.02
N TYR A 3 -6.81 -37.14 3.74
CA TYR A 3 -5.55 -37.09 2.99
C TYR A 3 -5.68 -36.44 1.60
N LEU A 4 -6.89 -36.41 1.03
CA LEU A 4 -7.20 -35.73 -0.23
C LEU A 4 -7.05 -34.20 -0.14
N ASP A 5 -7.25 -33.61 1.04
CA ASP A 5 -7.18 -32.16 1.25
C ASP A 5 -5.72 -31.64 1.28
N LEU A 6 -4.77 -32.48 1.71
CA LEU A 6 -3.35 -32.14 1.77
C LEU A 6 -2.69 -32.04 0.39
N ASN A 7 -3.07 -32.91 -0.56
CA ASN A 7 -2.51 -32.91 -1.92
C ASN A 7 -2.99 -31.71 -2.76
N VAL A 8 -4.25 -31.28 -2.57
CA VAL A 8 -4.77 -30.04 -3.18
C VAL A 8 -4.03 -28.82 -2.64
N LYS A 9 -3.74 -28.79 -1.34
CA LYS A 9 -2.98 -27.71 -0.68
C LYS A 9 -1.53 -27.62 -1.18
N ALA A 10 -0.85 -28.75 -1.40
CA ALA A 10 0.51 -28.79 -1.95
C ALA A 10 0.59 -28.30 -3.42
N ALA A 11 -0.39 -28.67 -4.25
CA ALA A 11 -0.48 -28.18 -5.63
C ALA A 11 -0.77 -26.66 -5.69
N ASN A 12 -1.64 -26.15 -4.82
CA ASN A 12 -1.89 -24.72 -4.68
C ASN A 12 -0.65 -23.96 -4.20
N PHE A 13 0.13 -24.53 -3.27
CA PHE A 13 1.37 -23.93 -2.79
C PHE A 13 2.42 -23.75 -3.91
N ASN A 14 2.59 -24.75 -4.79
CA ASN A 14 3.47 -24.63 -5.96
C ASN A 14 2.96 -23.58 -6.96
N LYS A 15 1.64 -23.51 -7.20
CA LYS A 15 1.03 -22.47 -8.04
C LYS A 15 1.22 -21.06 -7.45
N MET A 16 1.20 -20.90 -6.13
CA MET A 16 1.41 -19.62 -5.45
C MET A 16 2.86 -19.16 -5.38
N LYS A 17 3.82 -20.09 -5.23
CA LYS A 17 5.25 -19.78 -5.37
C LYS A 17 5.57 -19.16 -6.74
N VAL A 18 4.79 -19.51 -7.77
CA VAL A 18 4.93 -18.95 -9.13
C VAL A 18 4.37 -17.52 -9.21
N ILE A 19 3.25 -17.23 -8.53
CA ILE A 19 2.60 -15.91 -8.56
C ILE A 19 3.46 -14.85 -7.84
N THR A 20 3.98 -15.19 -6.66
CA THR A 20 4.75 -14.26 -5.81
C THR A 20 6.19 -14.04 -6.28
N LYS A 21 6.73 -14.89 -7.17
CA LYS A 21 8.10 -14.77 -7.70
C LYS A 21 8.20 -14.12 -9.08
N ARG A 22 7.08 -13.83 -9.75
CA ARG A 22 7.16 -13.37 -11.15
C ARG A 22 7.58 -11.90 -11.20
N LYS A 23 8.89 -11.70 -11.40
CA LYS A 23 9.51 -10.39 -11.62
C LYS A 23 8.82 -9.66 -12.76
N VAL A 24 8.34 -8.45 -12.50
CA VAL A 24 7.73 -7.58 -13.51
C VAL A 24 8.75 -7.25 -14.59
N ASN A 25 8.39 -7.47 -15.86
CA ASN A 25 9.20 -7.02 -16.97
C ASN A 25 8.85 -5.56 -17.28
N TYR A 26 9.58 -4.63 -16.64
CA TYR A 26 9.27 -3.20 -16.75
C TYR A 26 9.38 -2.64 -18.17
N GLN A 27 10.16 -3.28 -19.06
CA GLN A 27 10.22 -2.88 -20.46
C GLN A 27 8.88 -3.17 -21.15
N ILE A 28 8.38 -4.39 -21.02
CA ILE A 28 7.07 -4.80 -21.56
C ILE A 28 5.95 -3.96 -20.92
N LEU A 29 5.97 -3.83 -19.59
CA LEU A 29 4.98 -3.02 -18.88
C LEU A 29 4.95 -1.57 -19.39
N SER A 30 6.12 -0.95 -19.65
CA SER A 30 6.16 0.42 -20.18
C SER A 30 5.56 0.53 -21.59
N GLN A 31 5.68 -0.52 -22.42
CA GLN A 31 5.07 -0.58 -23.75
C GLN A 31 3.56 -0.73 -23.65
N GLU A 32 3.08 -1.63 -22.80
CA GLU A 32 1.64 -1.87 -22.62
C GLU A 32 0.94 -0.67 -21.98
N ILE A 33 1.59 0.02 -21.04
CA ILE A 33 1.08 1.30 -20.49
C ILE A 33 0.91 2.32 -21.61
N LEU A 34 1.91 2.48 -22.49
CA LEU A 34 1.82 3.41 -23.62
C LEU A 34 0.69 3.01 -24.58
N THR A 35 0.56 1.73 -24.89
CA THR A 35 -0.50 1.20 -25.75
C THR A 35 -1.89 1.48 -25.17
N GLU A 36 -2.10 1.21 -23.88
CA GLU A 36 -3.40 1.47 -23.22
C GLU A 36 -3.71 2.97 -23.13
N LEU A 37 -2.71 3.81 -22.83
CA LEU A 37 -2.87 5.27 -22.84
C LEU A 37 -3.20 5.80 -24.23
N ARG A 38 -2.53 5.29 -25.28
CA ARG A 38 -2.77 5.69 -26.67
C ARG A 38 -4.20 5.37 -27.11
N GLY A 39 -4.78 4.29 -26.60
CA GLY A 39 -6.13 3.86 -26.93
C GLY A 39 -6.29 3.66 -28.44
N GLY A 40 -7.24 4.37 -29.04
CA GLY A 40 -7.60 4.24 -30.46
C GLY A 40 -6.67 4.97 -31.45
N LEU A 41 -5.78 5.85 -30.99
CA LEU A 41 -4.88 6.58 -31.90
C LEU A 41 -3.87 5.62 -32.53
N SER A 42 -3.50 5.81 -33.79
CA SER A 42 -2.35 5.10 -34.38
C SER A 42 -1.02 5.60 -33.79
N GLN A 43 0.03 4.78 -33.88
CA GLN A 43 1.38 5.16 -33.44
C GLN A 43 1.87 6.44 -34.14
N ARG A 44 1.54 6.63 -35.42
CA ARG A 44 1.92 7.80 -36.21
C ARG A 44 1.18 9.05 -35.75
N GLU A 45 -0.13 8.95 -35.51
CA GLU A 45 -0.94 10.07 -35.02
C GLU A 45 -0.43 10.55 -33.66
N LEU A 46 -0.18 9.62 -32.72
CA LEU A 46 0.38 10.01 -31.42
C LEU A 46 1.80 10.60 -31.57
N SER A 47 2.64 10.05 -32.45
CA SER A 47 3.98 10.63 -32.71
C SER A 47 3.90 12.08 -33.22
N GLN A 48 2.96 12.35 -34.14
CA GLN A 48 2.72 13.69 -34.68
C GLN A 48 2.15 14.64 -33.62
N LEU A 49 1.21 14.16 -32.79
CA LEU A 49 0.64 14.93 -31.67
C LEU A 49 1.72 15.37 -30.65
N LEU A 50 2.75 14.54 -30.47
CA LEU A 50 3.90 14.83 -29.62
C LEU A 50 4.96 15.71 -30.30
N GLY A 51 4.77 16.07 -31.58
CA GLY A 51 5.70 16.92 -32.34
C GLY A 51 6.87 16.19 -32.98
N PHE A 52 6.87 14.85 -33.05
CA PHE A 52 7.91 14.09 -33.73
C PHE A 52 7.65 14.01 -35.24
N SER A 53 8.71 14.22 -36.03
CA SER A 53 8.67 14.07 -37.50
C SER A 53 8.76 12.60 -37.97
N PHE A 54 9.04 11.67 -37.06
CA PHE A 54 9.19 10.24 -37.32
C PHE A 54 8.36 9.41 -36.34
N ASN A 55 8.19 8.11 -36.61
CA ASN A 55 7.37 7.19 -35.77
C ASN A 55 8.08 6.84 -34.45
N GLN A 56 8.19 7.79 -33.54
CA GLN A 56 8.82 7.63 -32.22
C GLN A 56 8.00 6.70 -31.31
N VAL A 57 6.66 6.79 -31.35
CA VAL A 57 5.78 5.92 -30.56
C VAL A 57 5.94 4.47 -30.98
N GLY A 58 6.03 4.18 -32.28
CA GLY A 58 6.30 2.82 -32.77
C GLY A 58 7.63 2.25 -32.27
N LYS A 59 8.68 3.08 -32.18
CA LYS A 59 9.96 2.67 -31.55
C LYS A 59 9.84 2.40 -30.05
N TRP A 60 8.95 3.10 -29.35
CA TRP A 60 8.69 2.83 -27.93
C TRP A 60 7.89 1.55 -27.73
N GLU A 61 6.77 1.38 -28.44
CA GLU A 61 5.91 0.20 -28.32
C GLU A 61 6.61 -1.11 -28.76
N SER A 62 7.45 -1.05 -29.80
CA SER A 62 8.30 -2.19 -30.19
C SER A 62 9.47 -2.47 -29.23
N GLY A 63 9.81 -1.51 -28.35
CA GLY A 63 10.97 -1.62 -27.46
C GLY A 63 12.32 -1.30 -28.11
N ALA A 64 12.32 -0.86 -29.37
CA ALA A 64 13.54 -0.40 -30.02
C ALA A 64 14.21 0.75 -29.25
N THR A 65 13.42 1.58 -28.56
CA THR A 65 13.91 2.63 -27.66
C THR A 65 13.10 2.69 -26.36
N LYS A 66 13.69 3.24 -25.30
CA LYS A 66 13.03 3.42 -24.00
C LYS A 66 12.34 4.78 -23.94
N ILE A 67 11.19 4.83 -23.26
CA ILE A 67 10.44 6.07 -23.02
C ILE A 67 11.16 6.86 -21.94
N LYS A 68 11.60 8.09 -22.26
CA LYS A 68 12.16 8.99 -21.26
C LYS A 68 11.04 9.45 -20.34
N TRP A 69 11.37 9.74 -19.09
CA TRP A 69 10.37 10.24 -18.15
C TRP A 69 9.68 11.52 -18.66
N ASN A 70 10.44 12.49 -19.17
CA ASN A 70 9.86 13.73 -19.72
C ASN A 70 8.96 13.47 -20.93
N ASP A 71 9.31 12.50 -21.78
CA ASP A 71 8.47 12.11 -22.91
C ASP A 71 7.15 11.49 -22.41
N PHE A 72 7.20 10.68 -21.34
CA PHE A 72 6.01 10.13 -20.71
C PHE A 72 5.10 11.21 -20.11
N LEU A 73 5.67 12.25 -19.50
CA LEU A 73 4.90 13.41 -19.01
C LEU A 73 4.21 14.13 -20.17
N LEU A 74 4.93 14.36 -21.27
CA LEU A 74 4.38 14.97 -22.47
C LEU A 74 3.26 14.11 -23.08
N ILE A 75 3.41 12.78 -23.09
CA ILE A 75 2.34 11.86 -23.49
C ILE A 75 1.10 12.06 -22.63
N CYS A 76 1.25 12.06 -21.30
CA CYS A 76 0.13 12.25 -20.39
C CYS A 76 -0.56 13.60 -20.59
N GLU A 77 0.23 14.67 -20.76
CA GLU A 77 -0.28 16.01 -21.06
C GLU A 77 -1.10 16.03 -22.36
N LYS A 78 -0.55 15.52 -23.47
CA LYS A 78 -1.23 15.52 -24.78
C LYS A 78 -2.48 14.64 -24.82
N LEU A 79 -2.54 13.63 -23.96
CA LEU A 79 -3.70 12.75 -23.81
C LEU A 79 -4.67 13.20 -22.70
N ASN A 80 -4.46 14.39 -22.12
CA ASN A 80 -5.28 14.93 -21.03
C ASN A 80 -5.39 14.01 -19.81
N VAL A 81 -4.34 13.22 -19.54
CA VAL A 81 -4.23 12.43 -18.31
C VAL A 81 -3.77 13.39 -17.20
N PRO A 82 -4.59 13.64 -16.15
CA PRO A 82 -4.27 14.63 -15.11
C PRO A 82 -3.25 14.08 -14.12
N LEU A 83 -2.07 13.73 -14.63
CA LEU A 83 -1.02 13.02 -13.89
C LEU A 83 -0.60 13.80 -12.65
N THR A 84 -0.59 15.15 -12.69
CA THR A 84 -0.30 16.01 -11.54
C THR A 84 -1.25 15.75 -10.38
N ASN A 85 -2.54 15.61 -10.67
CA ASN A 85 -3.55 15.32 -9.66
C ASN A 85 -3.33 13.91 -9.08
N TYR A 86 -2.98 12.93 -9.91
CA TYR A 86 -2.71 11.56 -9.46
C TYR A 86 -1.45 11.46 -8.61
N PHE A 87 -0.37 12.16 -8.98
CA PHE A 87 0.82 12.29 -8.14
C PHE A 87 0.49 12.95 -6.81
N SER A 88 -0.22 14.08 -6.82
CA SER A 88 -0.57 14.78 -5.58
C SER A 88 -1.45 13.94 -4.68
N TYR A 89 -2.39 13.21 -5.27
CA TYR A 89 -3.25 12.27 -4.56
C TYR A 89 -2.44 11.16 -3.91
N TYR A 90 -1.59 10.48 -4.68
CA TYR A 90 -0.83 9.31 -4.25
C TYR A 90 0.26 9.66 -3.23
N PHE A 91 1.06 10.69 -3.49
CA PHE A 91 2.16 11.13 -2.61
C PHE A 91 1.72 12.07 -1.49
N ASN A 92 0.42 12.39 -1.41
CA ASN A 92 -0.16 13.30 -0.43
C ASN A 92 0.56 14.65 -0.35
N ARG A 93 0.91 15.21 -1.50
CA ARG A 93 1.64 16.48 -1.62
C ARG A 93 1.08 17.31 -2.76
N PRO A 94 0.75 18.60 -2.55
CA PRO A 94 0.44 19.46 -3.67
C PRO A 94 1.67 19.56 -4.56
N ILE A 95 1.49 19.22 -5.85
CA ILE A 95 2.50 19.37 -6.88
C ILE A 95 1.88 20.31 -7.90
N GLU A 96 2.47 21.50 -8.06
CA GLU A 96 1.99 22.47 -9.04
C GLU A 96 2.41 22.06 -10.46
N THR A 97 3.66 21.59 -10.58
CA THR A 97 4.24 21.10 -11.83
C THR A 97 4.95 19.78 -11.61
N ILE A 98 4.69 18.82 -12.49
CA ILE A 98 5.46 17.59 -12.56
C ILE A 98 6.73 17.87 -13.37
N ASP A 99 7.82 18.23 -12.68
CA ASP A 99 9.16 18.24 -13.26
C ASP A 99 10.11 17.29 -12.51
N LEU A 100 11.28 16.99 -13.10
CA LEU A 100 12.24 16.05 -12.51
C LEU A 100 12.66 16.44 -11.09
N ASN A 101 12.69 17.73 -10.73
CA ASN A 101 13.13 18.22 -9.43
C ASN A 101 12.03 18.03 -8.38
N ASN A 102 10.80 18.40 -8.72
CA ASN A 102 9.63 18.27 -7.85
C ASN A 102 9.25 16.81 -7.62
N ILE A 103 9.36 15.98 -8.66
CA ILE A 103 9.10 14.55 -8.56
C ILE A 103 10.17 13.85 -7.74
N SER A 104 11.45 14.08 -8.02
CA SER A 104 12.53 13.39 -7.28
C SER A 104 12.47 13.73 -5.80
N SER A 105 12.26 14.99 -5.42
CA SER A 105 12.07 15.39 -4.02
C SER A 105 10.81 14.79 -3.39
N SER A 106 9.69 14.73 -4.13
CA SER A 106 8.44 14.13 -3.64
C SER A 106 8.55 12.61 -3.46
N ILE A 107 9.17 11.92 -4.41
CA ILE A 107 9.52 10.51 -4.35
C ILE A 107 10.45 10.29 -3.18
N LEU A 108 11.62 10.94 -3.15
CA LEU A 108 12.60 10.77 -2.08
C LEU A 108 12.03 11.04 -0.70
N ALA A 109 11.09 11.97 -0.57
CA ALA A 109 10.48 12.28 0.71
C ALA A 109 9.28 11.40 1.07
N SER A 110 8.60 10.79 0.08
CA SER A 110 7.55 9.79 0.33
C SER A 110 8.12 8.38 0.45
N PHE A 111 9.36 8.24 0.01
CA PHE A 111 10.11 7.00 -0.04
C PHE A 111 11.44 7.12 0.68
N SER A 112 11.59 8.02 1.66
CA SER A 112 12.87 8.16 2.39
C SER A 112 13.26 6.88 3.13
N THR A 113 12.26 6.02 3.34
CA THR A 113 12.34 4.68 3.93
C THR A 113 12.26 3.59 2.85
N VAL A 114 12.72 3.84 1.60
CA VAL A 114 12.88 2.74 0.63
C VAL A 114 13.64 1.71 1.39
N ASP A 115 13.25 0.44 1.24
CA ASP A 115 14.14 -0.65 1.57
C ASP A 115 15.48 -0.38 0.85
N LEU A 116 16.37 0.36 1.50
CA LEU A 116 17.65 0.84 0.98
C LEU A 116 18.54 -0.36 0.69
N ASN A 117 18.12 -1.56 1.11
CA ASN A 117 18.70 -2.82 0.72
C ASN A 117 18.57 -3.09 -0.79
N ASN A 118 17.60 -2.47 -1.49
CA ASN A 118 17.56 -2.50 -2.96
C ASN A 118 18.56 -1.50 -3.57
N LYS A 119 19.81 -1.96 -3.71
CA LYS A 119 20.92 -1.19 -4.29
C LYS A 119 20.62 -0.62 -5.69
N ASP A 120 19.79 -1.29 -6.49
CA ASP A 120 19.44 -0.82 -7.82
C ASP A 120 18.53 0.40 -7.77
N VAL A 121 17.51 0.37 -6.91
CA VAL A 121 16.58 1.49 -6.69
C VAL A 121 17.33 2.69 -6.12
N LEU A 122 18.21 2.46 -5.14
CA LEU A 122 19.09 3.49 -4.61
C LEU A 122 19.95 4.16 -5.68
N LYS A 123 20.51 3.36 -6.59
CA LYS A 123 21.33 3.87 -7.69
C LYS A 123 20.52 4.74 -8.64
N ILE A 124 19.28 4.35 -8.93
CA ILE A 124 18.34 5.16 -9.73
C ILE A 124 18.05 6.49 -9.02
N LEU A 125 17.68 6.44 -7.73
CA LEU A 125 17.37 7.63 -6.95
C LEU A 125 18.55 8.59 -6.83
N LYS A 126 19.76 8.09 -6.57
CA LYS A 126 20.99 8.90 -6.54
C LYS A 126 21.28 9.56 -7.88
N LYS A 127 21.07 8.84 -8.99
CA LYS A 127 21.21 9.40 -10.35
C LYS A 127 20.19 10.50 -10.61
N TRP A 128 18.96 10.29 -10.16
CA TRP A 128 17.87 11.25 -10.32
C TRP A 128 18.15 12.53 -9.54
N ALA A 129 18.52 12.41 -8.26
CA ALA A 129 18.86 13.53 -7.38
C ALA A 129 20.08 14.34 -7.88
N ALA A 130 21.02 13.69 -8.56
CA ALA A 130 22.22 14.36 -9.06
C ALA A 130 22.02 15.03 -10.43
N HIS A 131 20.87 14.87 -11.09
CA HIS A 131 20.61 15.31 -12.47
C HIS A 131 21.66 14.83 -13.49
N LYS A 132 22.40 13.75 -13.17
CA LYS A 132 23.55 13.27 -13.95
C LYS A 132 23.18 12.41 -15.15
N SER A 133 21.93 11.95 -15.24
CA SER A 133 21.50 11.07 -16.31
C SER A 133 20.02 11.19 -16.62
N GLN A 134 19.69 10.93 -17.88
CA GLN A 134 18.32 10.76 -18.33
C GLN A 134 17.63 9.61 -17.58
N ILE A 135 16.44 9.89 -17.05
CA ILE A 135 15.61 8.90 -16.36
C ILE A 135 14.55 8.38 -17.34
N TYR A 136 14.30 7.08 -17.29
CA TYR A 136 13.31 6.41 -18.13
C TYR A 136 12.07 6.02 -17.31
N LEU A 137 10.92 5.87 -17.97
CA LEU A 137 9.70 5.37 -17.33
C LEU A 137 9.92 4.05 -16.60
N ILE A 138 10.71 3.14 -17.20
CA ILE A 138 11.05 1.85 -16.60
C ILE A 138 11.76 1.98 -15.24
N ASP A 139 12.52 3.06 -15.02
CA ASP A 139 13.23 3.29 -13.77
C ASP A 139 12.27 3.80 -12.70
N PHE A 140 11.30 4.62 -13.09
CA PHE A 140 10.22 5.05 -12.21
C PHE A 140 9.32 3.88 -11.79
N LEU A 141 8.94 2.99 -12.72
CA LEU A 141 8.16 1.79 -12.41
C LEU A 141 8.88 0.87 -11.42
N LYS A 142 10.20 0.73 -11.53
CA LYS A 142 11.02 -0.03 -10.56
C LYS A 142 11.00 0.60 -9.17
N ILE A 143 11.03 1.93 -9.07
CA ILE A 143 10.93 2.62 -7.79
C ILE A 143 9.57 2.32 -7.16
N LEU A 144 8.48 2.41 -7.92
CA LEU A 144 7.14 2.10 -7.40
C LEU A 144 7.00 0.64 -6.98
N ASP A 145 7.54 -0.29 -7.75
CA ASP A 145 7.47 -1.73 -7.46
C ASP A 145 8.40 -2.16 -6.31
N SER A 146 9.31 -1.28 -5.87
CA SER A 146 10.14 -1.54 -4.68
C SER A 146 9.34 -1.47 -3.37
N TYR A 147 8.11 -0.97 -3.42
CA TYR A 147 7.18 -0.96 -2.31
C TYR A 147 6.00 -1.89 -2.58
N PRO A 148 5.64 -2.77 -1.62
CA PRO A 148 4.44 -3.59 -1.75
C PRO A 148 3.23 -2.73 -2.10
N SER A 149 2.44 -3.17 -3.09
CA SER A 149 1.18 -2.52 -3.52
C SER A 149 1.29 -1.17 -4.24
N SER A 150 2.44 -0.48 -4.16
CA SER A 150 2.61 0.89 -4.67
C SER A 150 2.48 1.02 -6.18
N LEU A 151 3.08 0.08 -6.94
CA LEU A 151 2.98 0.06 -8.39
C LEU A 151 1.52 0.03 -8.86
N PHE A 152 0.72 -0.92 -8.36
CA PHE A 152 -0.67 -1.07 -8.78
C PHE A 152 -1.55 0.07 -8.28
N ALA A 153 -1.35 0.51 -7.04
CA ALA A 153 -2.08 1.64 -6.50
C ALA A 153 -1.91 2.92 -7.32
N TRP A 154 -0.72 3.16 -7.86
CA TRP A 154 -0.45 4.30 -8.72
C TRP A 154 -1.00 4.09 -10.14
N LEU A 155 -0.72 2.94 -10.77
CA LEU A 155 -1.17 2.66 -12.15
C LEU A 155 -2.69 2.71 -12.30
N MET A 156 -3.45 2.17 -11.34
CA MET A 156 -4.92 2.17 -11.37
C MET A 156 -5.54 3.58 -11.39
N LEU A 157 -4.78 4.63 -11.10
CA LEU A 157 -5.30 6.00 -11.16
C LEU A 157 -5.53 6.46 -12.60
N PHE A 158 -4.84 5.88 -13.58
CA PHE A 158 -4.88 6.37 -14.96
C PHE A 158 -4.83 5.27 -16.04
N VAL A 159 -4.68 4.00 -15.66
CA VAL A 159 -4.64 2.87 -16.57
C VAL A 159 -5.46 1.70 -16.02
N ASP A 160 -6.19 1.00 -16.90
CA ASP A 160 -6.86 -0.25 -16.56
C ASP A 160 -5.85 -1.42 -16.54
N CYS A 161 -5.29 -1.68 -15.37
CA CYS A 161 -4.34 -2.77 -15.15
C CYS A 161 -4.90 -4.17 -15.50
N SER A 162 -6.23 -4.34 -15.60
CA SER A 162 -6.82 -5.64 -15.98
C SER A 162 -6.62 -5.99 -17.46
N LYS A 163 -6.30 -4.98 -18.29
CA LYS A 163 -5.98 -5.12 -19.71
C LYS A 163 -4.48 -5.27 -20.00
N ILE A 164 -3.61 -5.09 -19.00
CA ILE A 164 -2.16 -5.20 -19.18
C ILE A 164 -1.71 -6.64 -18.91
N ASP A 165 -1.45 -7.39 -19.97
CA ASP A 165 -1.14 -8.82 -19.88
C ASP A 165 0.09 -9.12 -19.03
N SER A 166 1.17 -8.32 -19.12
CA SER A 166 2.40 -8.60 -18.36
C SER A 166 2.26 -8.53 -16.84
N ILE A 167 1.23 -7.83 -16.33
CA ILE A 167 0.97 -7.67 -14.88
C ILE A 167 -0.41 -8.15 -14.44
N LYS A 168 -1.27 -8.62 -15.35
CA LYS A 168 -2.67 -8.98 -15.07
C LYS A 168 -2.82 -9.93 -13.88
N GLN A 169 -1.96 -10.93 -13.79
CA GLN A 169 -2.01 -11.92 -12.71
C GLN A 169 -1.65 -11.31 -11.35
N GLN A 170 -0.58 -10.52 -11.30
CA GLN A 170 -0.13 -9.83 -10.09
C GLN A 170 -1.15 -8.78 -9.65
N TYR A 171 -1.74 -8.08 -10.62
CA TYR A 171 -2.81 -7.12 -10.39
C TYR A 171 -4.07 -7.77 -9.80
N ASN A 172 -4.51 -8.90 -10.36
CA ASN A 172 -5.65 -9.65 -9.84
C ASN A 172 -5.39 -10.15 -8.41
N HIS A 173 -4.19 -10.65 -8.14
CA HIS A 173 -3.79 -11.04 -6.80
C HIS A 173 -3.81 -9.85 -5.83
N PHE A 174 -3.26 -8.70 -6.23
CA PHE A 174 -3.33 -7.45 -5.46
C PHE A 174 -4.78 -7.05 -5.15
N ASN A 175 -5.68 -7.08 -6.15
CA ASN A 175 -7.09 -6.78 -5.95
C ASN A 175 -7.79 -7.76 -5.00
N ASN A 176 -7.53 -9.06 -5.12
CA ASN A 176 -8.09 -10.07 -4.23
C ASN A 176 -7.65 -9.84 -2.78
N CYS A 177 -6.39 -9.49 -2.56
CA CYS A 177 -5.87 -9.10 -1.25
C CYS A 177 -6.59 -7.87 -0.68
N MET A 178 -6.83 -6.86 -1.52
CA MET A 178 -7.57 -5.64 -1.15
C MET A 178 -9.02 -5.92 -0.79
N ASP A 179 -9.70 -6.77 -1.57
CA ASP A 179 -11.08 -7.19 -1.33
C ASP A 179 -11.18 -7.98 -0.02
N ALA A 180 -10.29 -8.96 0.18
CA ALA A 180 -10.29 -9.76 1.39
C ALA A 180 -10.10 -8.93 2.66
N VAL A 181 -9.20 -7.93 2.64
CA VAL A 181 -8.99 -7.03 3.78
C VAL A 181 -10.17 -6.09 3.98
N ALA A 182 -10.77 -5.60 2.90
CA ALA A 182 -11.96 -4.75 2.99
C ALA A 182 -13.15 -5.51 3.62
N ASP A 183 -13.28 -6.79 3.33
CA ASP A 183 -14.37 -7.63 3.84
C ASP A 183 -14.05 -8.28 5.19
N ASN A 184 -12.77 -8.52 5.49
CA ASN A 184 -12.32 -9.02 6.78
C ASN A 184 -11.04 -8.29 7.26
N PRO A 185 -11.19 -7.17 7.99
CA PRO A 185 -10.07 -6.44 8.59
C PRO A 185 -9.14 -7.27 9.49
N LEU A 186 -9.66 -8.36 10.09
CA LEU A 186 -8.91 -9.21 11.03
C LEU A 186 -7.73 -9.94 10.37
N LEU A 187 -7.73 -10.08 9.04
CA LEU A 187 -6.64 -10.73 8.30
C LEU A 187 -5.28 -10.11 8.59
N ILE A 188 -5.23 -8.79 8.76
CA ILE A 188 -3.98 -8.06 9.03
C ILE A 188 -3.44 -8.39 10.43
N TYR A 189 -4.33 -8.50 11.43
CA TYR A 189 -3.99 -8.84 12.80
C TYR A 189 -3.45 -10.26 12.89
N VAL A 190 -4.13 -11.21 12.25
CA VAL A 190 -3.70 -12.62 12.21
C VAL A 190 -2.34 -12.73 11.51
N ASN A 191 -2.14 -12.05 10.38
CA ASN A 191 -0.86 -12.07 9.68
C ASN A 191 0.28 -11.48 10.54
N ALA A 192 0.01 -10.43 11.32
CA ALA A 192 0.98 -9.86 12.24
C ALA A 192 1.26 -10.78 13.43
N ALA A 193 0.23 -11.39 14.02
CA ALA A 193 0.35 -12.30 15.16
C ALA A 193 1.20 -13.53 14.85
N LEU A 194 1.17 -14.01 13.60
CA LEU A 194 2.04 -15.09 13.14
C LEU A 194 3.53 -14.74 13.27
N LYS A 195 3.91 -13.47 13.26
CA LYS A 195 5.31 -13.01 13.35
C LYS A 195 5.80 -12.84 14.80
N VAL A 196 4.92 -12.97 15.79
CA VAL A 196 5.26 -12.85 17.20
C VAL A 196 6.13 -14.04 17.64
N ASN A 197 7.20 -13.75 18.39
CA ASN A 197 8.21 -14.69 18.84
C ASN A 197 7.61 -15.87 19.62
N GLU A 198 6.67 -15.59 20.53
CA GLU A 198 5.98 -16.63 21.29
C GLU A 198 5.39 -17.71 20.37
N TYR A 199 4.71 -17.31 19.29
CA TYR A 199 4.18 -18.24 18.29
C TYR A 199 5.28 -18.84 17.40
N GLN A 200 6.28 -18.05 16.99
CA GLN A 200 7.40 -18.52 16.17
C GLN A 200 8.24 -19.59 16.87
N MET A 201 8.31 -19.59 18.21
CA MET A 201 9.04 -20.58 19.01
C MET A 201 8.28 -21.90 19.21
N LEU A 202 6.98 -21.93 18.91
CA LEU A 202 6.19 -23.17 19.00
C LEU A 202 6.65 -24.20 17.96
N LYS A 203 6.65 -25.47 18.34
CA LYS A 203 6.92 -26.58 17.40
C LYS A 203 5.74 -26.86 16.48
N GLU A 204 4.52 -26.58 16.94
CA GLU A 204 3.25 -26.88 16.28
C GLU A 204 2.28 -25.72 16.46
N HIS A 205 1.20 -25.69 15.68
CA HIS A 205 0.19 -24.64 15.74
C HIS A 205 -0.57 -24.65 17.07
N ASP A 206 -0.64 -23.49 17.73
CA ASP A 206 -1.53 -23.25 18.86
C ASP A 206 -2.52 -22.11 18.52
N GLU A 207 -3.81 -22.48 18.43
CA GLU A 207 -4.90 -21.56 18.09
C GLU A 207 -5.15 -20.52 19.18
N LEU A 208 -4.96 -20.87 20.45
CA LEU A 208 -5.25 -19.98 21.58
C LEU A 208 -4.18 -18.90 21.70
N ILE A 209 -2.90 -19.28 21.57
CA ILE A 209 -1.78 -18.32 21.56
C ILE A 209 -1.94 -17.34 20.40
N LEU A 210 -2.23 -17.84 19.20
CA LEU A 210 -2.36 -16.97 18.02
C LEU A 210 -3.60 -16.07 18.11
N ALA A 211 -4.74 -16.59 18.56
CA ALA A 211 -5.97 -15.82 18.77
C ALA A 211 -5.79 -14.71 19.80
N LYS A 212 -5.05 -14.98 20.88
CA LYS A 212 -4.67 -14.01 21.91
C LYS A 212 -3.88 -12.84 21.31
N HIS A 213 -2.82 -13.11 20.53
CA HIS A 213 -2.00 -12.08 19.90
C HIS A 213 -2.74 -11.29 18.81
N ALA A 214 -3.66 -11.94 18.10
CA ALA A 214 -4.50 -11.27 17.12
C ALA A 214 -5.70 -10.52 17.75
N CYS A 215 -5.94 -10.67 19.05
CA CYS A 215 -7.10 -10.13 19.77
C CYS A 215 -8.45 -10.53 19.16
N ILE A 216 -8.63 -11.80 18.80
CA ILE A 216 -9.86 -12.32 18.18
C ILE A 216 -10.29 -13.65 18.78
N GLN A 217 -11.54 -14.04 18.51
CA GLN A 217 -12.03 -15.37 18.81
C GLN A 217 -11.41 -16.43 17.88
N VAL A 218 -11.24 -17.66 18.39
CA VAL A 218 -10.69 -18.80 17.63
C VAL A 218 -11.50 -19.11 16.37
N SER A 219 -12.83 -18.94 16.40
CA SER A 219 -13.70 -19.11 15.24
C SER A 219 -13.33 -18.15 14.09
N HIS A 220 -13.08 -16.88 14.40
CA HIS A 220 -12.64 -15.87 13.43
C HIS A 220 -11.19 -16.10 12.98
N LEU A 221 -10.34 -16.62 13.87
CA LEU A 221 -8.97 -17.00 13.53
C LEU A 221 -8.95 -18.05 12.42
N LYS A 222 -9.71 -19.14 12.58
CA LYS A 222 -9.78 -20.23 11.58
C LYS A 222 -10.21 -19.72 10.21
N LYS A 223 -11.28 -18.92 10.18
CA LYS A 223 -11.76 -18.30 8.93
C LYS A 223 -10.68 -17.42 8.30
N SER A 224 -9.97 -16.64 9.10
CA SER A 224 -8.91 -15.73 8.63
C SER A 224 -7.70 -16.50 8.10
N LEU A 225 -7.26 -17.55 8.78
CA LEU A 225 -6.17 -18.42 8.32
C LEU A 225 -6.49 -19.06 6.97
N ASN A 226 -7.71 -19.55 6.76
CA ASN A 226 -8.13 -20.11 5.47
C ASN A 226 -8.05 -19.07 4.34
N ILE A 227 -8.57 -17.85 4.56
CA ILE A 227 -8.49 -16.77 3.57
C ILE A 227 -7.02 -16.42 3.28
N LEU A 228 -6.17 -16.34 4.30
CA LEU A 228 -4.73 -16.05 4.13
C LEU A 228 -4.00 -17.14 3.35
N LEU A 229 -4.35 -18.42 3.55
CA LEU A 229 -3.84 -19.55 2.76
C LEU A 229 -4.29 -19.45 1.31
N ASP A 230 -5.58 -19.20 1.08
CA ASP A 230 -6.18 -19.10 -0.27
C ASP A 230 -5.63 -17.91 -1.07
N LEU A 231 -5.19 -16.87 -0.38
CA LEU A 231 -4.47 -15.75 -0.99
C LEU A 231 -2.97 -16.03 -1.15
N GLY A 232 -2.39 -17.00 -0.45
CA GLY A 232 -0.96 -17.27 -0.47
C GLY A 232 -0.12 -16.28 0.33
N ILE A 233 -0.75 -15.59 1.28
CA ILE A 233 -0.08 -14.69 2.22
C ILE A 233 0.62 -15.48 3.33
N ILE A 234 0.12 -16.68 3.62
CA ILE A 234 0.73 -17.61 4.57
C ILE A 234 0.84 -19.00 3.94
N HIS A 235 1.61 -19.88 4.56
CA HIS A 235 1.63 -21.30 4.22
C HIS A 235 1.64 -22.16 5.47
N TYR A 236 1.20 -23.42 5.33
CA TYR A 236 1.19 -24.41 6.39
C TYR A 236 2.18 -25.52 6.04
N ASP A 237 3.10 -25.84 6.95
CA ASP A 237 4.15 -26.86 6.73
C ASP A 237 3.76 -28.27 7.21
N GLY A 238 2.50 -28.46 7.60
CA GLY A 238 2.01 -29.70 8.25
C GLY A 238 2.03 -29.64 9.77
N LYS A 239 2.70 -28.65 10.37
CA LYS A 239 2.76 -28.44 11.82
C LYS A 239 2.21 -27.08 12.22
N LYS A 240 2.66 -26.01 11.57
CA LYS A 240 2.24 -24.64 11.86
C LYS A 240 2.20 -23.72 10.64
N TYR A 241 1.53 -22.59 10.82
CA TYR A 241 1.45 -21.54 9.81
C TYR A 241 2.67 -20.63 9.85
N HIS A 242 3.11 -20.21 8.67
CA HIS A 242 4.24 -19.31 8.47
C HIS A 242 3.86 -18.17 7.52
N PRO A 243 4.22 -16.92 7.84
CA PRO A 243 3.98 -15.79 6.94
C PRO A 243 4.87 -15.90 5.69
N CYS A 244 4.34 -15.52 4.53
CA CYS A 244 5.13 -15.33 3.32
C CYS A 244 5.86 -13.97 3.36
N LYS A 245 6.72 -13.71 2.37
CA LYS A 245 7.40 -12.41 2.22
C LYS A 245 6.45 -11.26 1.88
N PHE A 246 5.30 -11.57 1.29
CA PHE A 246 4.29 -10.56 1.00
C PHE A 246 3.61 -10.15 2.31
N ASP A 247 3.53 -8.85 2.56
CA ASP A 247 2.85 -8.29 3.72
C ASP A 247 1.72 -7.37 3.27
N PHE A 248 0.67 -7.26 4.10
CA PHE A 248 -0.37 -6.26 3.91
C PHE A 248 0.18 -4.89 4.29
N SER A 249 0.92 -4.28 3.38
CA SER A 249 1.27 -2.88 3.49
C SER A 249 0.35 -2.07 2.59
N PHE A 250 -0.56 -1.34 3.25
CA PHE A 250 -1.42 -0.37 2.60
C PHE A 250 -1.14 1.06 3.07
N SER A 251 0.03 1.26 3.68
CA SER A 251 0.50 2.59 4.04
C SER A 251 0.48 3.46 2.78
N ASN A 252 -0.22 4.59 2.86
CA ASN A 252 -0.43 5.56 1.78
C ASN A 252 -1.45 5.17 0.69
N LEU A 253 -2.16 4.03 0.80
CA LEU A 253 -3.20 3.69 -0.16
C LEU A 253 -4.53 4.37 0.16
N LYS A 254 -4.93 5.32 -0.69
CA LYS A 254 -6.24 6.00 -0.61
C LYS A 254 -7.38 5.21 -1.30
N HIS A 255 -7.25 3.89 -1.40
CA HIS A 255 -8.22 3.06 -2.11
C HIS A 255 -9.57 3.00 -1.36
N ARG A 256 -10.69 3.14 -2.06
CA ARG A 256 -12.04 3.13 -1.46
C ARG A 256 -12.31 1.85 -0.66
N LYS A 257 -11.84 0.70 -1.13
CA LYS A 257 -12.02 -0.60 -0.44
C LYS A 257 -11.41 -0.61 0.96
N LEU A 258 -10.29 0.08 1.16
CA LEU A 258 -9.62 0.17 2.48
C LEU A 258 -10.32 1.11 3.45
N ARG A 259 -11.31 1.90 3.03
CA ARG A 259 -12.08 2.75 3.96
C ARG A 259 -12.81 1.91 5.01
N LYS A 260 -13.27 0.71 4.65
CA LYS A 260 -13.87 -0.24 5.61
C LYS A 260 -12.84 -0.66 6.66
N PHE A 261 -11.64 -1.03 6.23
CA PHE A 261 -10.52 -1.38 7.11
C PHE A 261 -10.13 -0.20 8.02
N HIS A 262 -9.93 1.00 7.48
CA HIS A 262 -9.62 2.17 8.30
C HIS A 262 -10.72 2.47 9.32
N LYS A 263 -12.00 2.44 8.91
CA LYS A 263 -13.13 2.63 9.82
C LYS A 263 -13.10 1.59 10.95
N TYR A 264 -12.87 0.33 10.61
CA TYR A 264 -12.77 -0.75 11.60
C TYR A 264 -11.67 -0.47 12.63
N CYS A 265 -10.46 -0.14 12.18
CA CYS A 265 -9.36 0.16 13.09
C CYS A 265 -9.62 1.42 13.94
N THR A 266 -10.23 2.46 13.38
CA THR A 266 -10.61 3.67 14.12
C THR A 266 -11.61 3.34 15.22
N VAL A 267 -12.64 2.53 14.94
CA VAL A 267 -13.62 2.09 15.95
C VAL A 267 -12.92 1.28 17.03
N LEU A 268 -12.08 0.30 16.67
CA LEU A 268 -11.35 -0.52 17.64
C LEU A 268 -10.44 0.33 18.54
N ALA A 269 -9.75 1.32 17.98
CA ALA A 269 -8.94 2.26 18.77
C ALA A 269 -9.82 3.14 19.67
N GLY A 270 -11.01 3.50 19.19
CA GLY A 270 -12.07 4.18 19.94
C GLY A 270 -12.53 3.38 21.16
N ASP A 271 -12.87 2.11 20.97
CA ASP A 271 -13.33 1.19 22.02
C ASP A 271 -12.24 0.92 23.06
N GLY A 272 -10.97 1.09 22.67
CA GLY A 272 -9.83 1.03 23.57
C GLY A 272 -9.69 2.24 24.50
N TYR A 273 -10.50 3.29 24.35
CA TYR A 273 -10.54 4.40 25.29
C TYR A 273 -11.40 4.06 26.50
N PRO A 274 -10.78 3.81 27.67
CA PRO A 274 -11.57 3.57 28.86
C PRO A 274 -12.25 4.89 29.26
N LEU A 275 -13.58 4.88 29.47
CA LEU A 275 -14.32 6.05 29.95
C LEU A 275 -13.84 6.49 31.34
N THR A 276 -13.32 5.55 32.11
CA THR A 276 -12.63 5.78 33.38
C THR A 276 -11.12 5.75 33.16
N PRO A 277 -10.34 6.67 33.74
CA PRO A 277 -8.88 6.60 33.67
C PRO A 277 -8.38 5.22 34.09
N MET A 278 -7.70 4.51 33.19
CA MET A 278 -7.03 3.28 33.60
C MET A 278 -5.88 3.66 34.53
N PRO A 279 -5.74 3.00 35.69
CA PRO A 279 -4.57 3.18 36.52
C PRO A 279 -3.33 2.87 35.67
N ILE A 280 -2.35 3.77 35.72
CA ILE A 280 -1.06 3.57 35.06
C ILE A 280 -0.45 2.33 35.73
N ASP A 281 -0.39 1.22 35.00
CA ASP A 281 0.32 0.04 35.47
C ASP A 281 1.82 0.32 35.37
N THR A 282 2.41 0.78 36.47
CA THR A 282 3.84 1.08 36.55
C THR A 282 4.74 -0.16 36.50
N TYR A 283 4.17 -1.37 36.49
CA TYR A 283 4.89 -2.64 36.55
C TYR A 283 4.83 -3.44 35.24
N ARG A 284 3.93 -3.09 34.32
CA ARG A 284 3.83 -3.72 33.01
C ARG A 284 4.63 -2.98 31.95
N ASP A 285 5.48 -3.70 31.20
CA ASP A 285 6.10 -3.29 29.93
C ASP A 285 5.08 -3.14 28.78
N VAL A 286 3.88 -2.62 29.05
CA VAL A 286 2.81 -2.51 28.05
C VAL A 286 2.96 -1.19 27.31
N ASN A 287 2.85 -1.24 25.97
CA ASN A 287 2.79 -0.07 25.11
C ASN A 287 1.73 0.92 25.63
N ILE A 288 2.18 2.07 26.15
CA ILE A 288 1.29 3.17 26.51
C ILE A 288 0.64 3.65 25.22
N SER A 289 -0.66 3.38 25.08
CA SER A 289 -1.45 3.95 24.00
C SER A 289 -1.68 5.43 24.31
N SER A 290 -0.85 6.29 23.72
CA SER A 290 -1.03 7.73 23.80
C SER A 290 -1.89 8.19 22.63
N THR A 291 -2.86 9.06 22.91
CA THR A 291 -3.76 9.58 21.90
C THR A 291 -3.99 11.06 22.17
N SER A 292 -4.17 11.83 21.10
CA SER A 292 -4.45 13.25 21.25
C SER A 292 -5.39 13.67 20.14
N SER A 293 -6.41 14.44 20.51
CA SER A 293 -7.31 15.10 19.57
C SER A 293 -7.11 16.61 19.70
N ARG A 294 -6.95 17.28 18.57
CA ARG A 294 -6.82 18.74 18.51
C ARG A 294 -7.68 19.28 17.37
N VAL A 295 -8.51 20.27 17.65
CA VAL A 295 -9.31 20.98 16.65
C VAL A 295 -8.82 22.42 16.63
N ASN A 296 -8.26 22.87 15.52
CA ASN A 296 -7.71 24.20 15.36
C ASN A 296 -8.12 24.80 14.01
N ALA A 297 -8.41 26.10 13.98
CA ALA A 297 -8.42 26.86 12.73
C ALA A 297 -6.97 27.08 12.28
N ILE A 298 -6.65 26.72 11.04
CA ILE A 298 -5.28 26.81 10.49
C ILE A 298 -5.31 27.38 9.08
N SER A 299 -4.26 28.10 8.69
CA SER A 299 -4.08 28.57 7.31
C SER A 299 -3.74 27.41 6.35
N LYS A 300 -3.87 27.63 5.03
CA LYS A 300 -3.42 26.66 4.01
C LYS A 300 -1.94 26.29 4.21
N GLU A 301 -1.08 27.28 4.42
CA GLU A 301 0.35 27.06 4.65
C GLU A 301 0.61 26.20 5.90
N ALA A 302 -0.12 26.44 7.00
CA ALA A 302 -0.02 25.62 8.21
C ALA A 302 -0.56 24.20 7.98
N SER A 303 -1.64 24.03 7.22
CA SER A 303 -2.15 22.72 6.80
C SER A 303 -1.12 21.96 5.96
N ASP A 304 -0.45 22.61 5.02
CA ASP A 304 0.61 22.00 4.21
C ASP A 304 1.81 21.61 5.07
N LYS A 305 2.19 22.44 6.06
CA LYS A 305 3.23 22.13 7.05
C LYS A 305 2.83 20.91 7.91
N ILE A 306 1.60 20.83 8.38
CA ILE A 306 1.07 19.67 9.12
C ILE A 306 1.10 18.41 8.25
N GLY A 307 0.66 18.49 6.99
CA GLY A 307 0.73 17.38 6.04
C GLY A 307 2.17 16.85 5.85
N LYS A 308 3.16 17.75 5.78
CA LYS A 308 4.59 17.38 5.74
C LYS A 308 5.06 16.70 7.03
N LEU A 309 4.62 17.17 8.20
CA LEU A 309 4.94 16.54 9.49
C LEU A 309 4.32 15.15 9.64
N ILE A 310 3.08 14.97 9.20
CA ILE A 310 2.40 13.66 9.16
C ILE A 310 3.16 12.69 8.26
N ALA A 311 3.53 13.13 7.05
CA ALA A 311 4.35 12.31 6.16
C ALA A 311 5.69 11.94 6.79
N LYS A 312 6.36 12.91 7.43
CA LYS A 312 7.61 12.67 8.16
C LYS A 312 7.44 11.65 9.29
N PHE A 313 6.38 11.76 10.09
CA PHE A 313 6.05 10.80 11.15
C PHE A 313 5.87 9.38 10.59
N HIS A 314 5.12 9.21 9.49
CA HIS A 314 4.95 7.90 8.87
C HIS A 314 6.27 7.29 8.39
N ASN A 315 7.18 8.13 7.86
CA ASN A 315 8.52 7.70 7.49
C ASN A 315 9.30 7.26 8.72
N GLU A 316 9.37 8.09 9.77
CA GLU A 316 10.09 7.73 11.01
C GLU A 316 9.57 6.42 11.63
N VAL A 317 8.25 6.21 11.64
CA VAL A 317 7.64 4.94 12.07
C VAL A 317 8.07 3.78 11.19
N THR A 318 8.06 3.96 9.87
CA THR A 318 8.48 2.92 8.92
C THR A 318 9.96 2.56 9.10
N ASP A 319 10.81 3.56 9.31
CA ASP A 319 12.23 3.37 9.62
C ASP A 319 12.43 2.57 10.91
N VAL A 320 11.68 2.88 11.96
CA VAL A 320 11.72 2.09 13.21
C VAL A 320 11.33 0.63 12.95
N ILE A 321 10.24 0.39 12.21
CA ILE A 321 9.78 -0.97 11.89
C ILE A 321 10.81 -1.75 11.06
N GLN A 322 11.40 -1.11 10.04
CA GLN A 322 12.36 -1.76 9.15
C GLN A 322 13.70 -2.08 9.84
N ASN A 323 14.14 -1.22 10.76
CA ASN A 323 15.40 -1.38 11.50
C ASN A 323 15.22 -2.16 12.81
N ASP A 324 13.99 -2.52 13.19
CA ASP A 324 13.74 -3.37 14.34
C ASP A 324 14.15 -4.80 14.01
N HIS A 325 15.35 -5.17 14.45
CA HIS A 325 15.89 -6.54 14.39
C HIS A 325 15.68 -7.31 15.71
N GLY A 326 14.95 -6.72 16.66
CA GLY A 326 14.66 -7.32 17.95
C GLY A 326 13.60 -8.42 17.89
N ILE A 327 13.46 -9.12 19.01
CA ILE A 327 12.43 -10.14 19.22
C ILE A 327 11.05 -9.50 19.19
N LYS A 328 10.15 -10.02 18.34
CA LYS A 328 8.80 -9.48 18.17
C LYS A 328 7.90 -10.02 19.28
N ASN A 329 7.51 -9.20 20.25
CA ASN A 329 6.69 -9.65 21.39
C ASN A 329 5.25 -9.15 21.35
N ASN A 330 4.88 -8.28 20.40
CA ASN A 330 3.55 -7.68 20.36
C ASN A 330 3.13 -7.33 18.92
N VAL A 331 1.82 -7.21 18.71
CA VAL A 331 1.20 -6.64 17.50
C VAL A 331 0.77 -5.21 17.82
N GLN A 332 1.25 -4.23 17.04
CA GLN A 332 0.90 -2.83 17.21
C GLN A 332 0.22 -2.27 15.97
N ILE A 333 -0.82 -1.49 16.19
CA ILE A 333 -1.51 -0.73 15.15
C ILE A 333 -1.24 0.74 15.38
N ILE A 334 -0.81 1.40 14.31
CA ILE A 334 -0.51 2.83 14.32
C ILE A 334 -1.54 3.50 13.43
N LEU A 335 -2.42 4.29 14.04
CA LEU A 335 -3.43 5.07 13.35
C LEU A 335 -3.09 6.55 13.48
N LEU A 336 -3.14 7.24 12.35
CA LEU A 336 -3.02 8.69 12.30
C LEU A 336 -4.10 9.21 11.35
N HIS A 337 -5.01 10.01 11.90
CA HIS A 337 -6.07 10.65 11.12
C HIS A 337 -5.81 12.14 11.04
N SER A 338 -5.91 12.69 9.83
CA SER A 338 -5.96 14.13 9.59
C SER A 338 -6.98 14.38 8.49
N PHE A 339 -7.90 15.29 8.76
CA PHE A 339 -8.97 15.65 7.84
C PHE A 339 -9.27 17.15 7.97
N SER A 340 -9.63 17.77 6.85
CA SER A 340 -10.14 19.14 6.81
C SER A 340 -11.65 19.16 6.99
N SER A 341 -12.18 20.25 7.53
CA SER A 341 -13.63 20.43 7.68
C SER A 341 -14.39 20.36 6.37
N CYS A 342 -13.78 20.72 5.23
CA CYS A 342 -14.40 20.58 3.92
C CYS A 342 -14.70 19.12 3.53
N LEU A 343 -14.04 18.13 4.14
CA LEU A 343 -14.40 16.73 3.98
C LEU A 343 -15.67 16.36 4.73
N LEU A 344 -16.03 17.10 5.79
CA LEU A 344 -17.23 16.89 6.59
C LEU A 344 -18.50 17.42 5.90
N ASN A 345 -18.37 18.36 4.96
CA ASN A 345 -19.52 18.89 4.20
C ASN A 345 -20.25 17.82 3.37
N ASN A 346 -19.62 16.67 3.12
CA ASN A 346 -20.22 15.53 2.43
C ASN A 346 -20.79 14.48 3.40
N ILE A 347 -20.74 14.73 4.70
CA ILE A 347 -21.31 13.85 5.73
C ILE A 347 -22.69 14.40 6.07
N ASP A 348 -23.68 13.50 6.04
CA ASP A 348 -25.01 13.77 6.57
C ASP A 348 -24.91 14.23 8.03
N THR A 349 -25.21 15.50 8.29
CA THR A 349 -25.09 16.12 9.60
C THR A 349 -25.95 15.43 10.65
N GLN A 350 -27.05 14.78 10.26
CA GLN A 350 -27.86 13.99 11.17
C GLN A 350 -27.08 12.79 11.71
N LYS A 351 -26.25 12.13 10.90
CA LYS A 351 -25.38 11.04 11.35
C LYS A 351 -24.30 11.48 12.33
N LEU A 352 -23.85 12.74 12.24
CA LEU A 352 -22.89 13.29 13.21
C LEU A 352 -23.59 13.55 14.55
N ILE A 353 -24.83 14.05 14.52
CA ILE A 353 -25.66 14.26 15.71
C ILE A 353 -25.97 12.92 16.39
N ASP A 354 -26.36 11.90 15.62
CA ASP A 354 -26.68 10.57 16.14
C ASP A 354 -25.46 9.87 16.79
N LEU A 355 -24.23 10.23 16.40
CA LEU A 355 -23.00 9.74 17.03
C LEU A 355 -22.68 10.44 18.36
N CYS A 356 -23.21 11.65 18.59
CA CYS A 356 -23.03 12.42 19.83
C CYS A 356 -24.10 12.11 20.89
N ASP A 357 -25.24 11.53 20.49
CA ASP A 357 -26.28 11.04 21.40
C ASP A 357 -25.83 9.71 22.04
N THR A 358 -24.98 9.81 23.06
CA THR A 358 -24.40 8.67 23.80
C THR A 358 -25.45 7.78 24.48
N ASP A 359 -26.68 8.26 24.63
CA ASP A 359 -27.79 7.51 25.25
C ASP A 359 -28.41 6.44 24.31
N LYS A 360 -27.99 6.37 23.04
CA LYS A 360 -28.48 5.39 22.05
C LYS A 360 -27.43 4.42 21.52
N LEU A 361 -26.19 4.47 22.02
CA LEU A 361 -25.19 3.48 21.61
C LEU A 361 -25.62 2.09 22.12
N PRO A 362 -25.71 1.07 21.24
CA PRO A 362 -26.06 -0.28 21.67
C PRO A 362 -25.04 -0.75 22.72
N LYS A 363 -25.57 -1.18 23.87
CA LYS A 363 -24.80 -1.74 24.99
C LYS A 363 -23.95 -2.94 24.57
#